data_AF-A0A1I7H2I8-F1
#
_entry.id   AF-A0A1I7H2I8-F1
#
_cell.length_a   1.000
_cell.length_b   1.000
_cell.length_c   1.000
_cell.angle_alpha   90.00
_cell.angle_beta   90.00
_cell.angle_gamma   90.00
#
_symmetry.space_group_name_H-M   'P 1'
#
loop_
_entity.id
_entity.type
_entity.pdbx_description
1 polymer ?
#
loop_
_entity_poly.entity_id
_entity_poly.type
_entity_poly.pdbx_seq_one_letter_code
_entity_poly.pdbx_strand_id
1 'polypeptide(L)'
;MKSGKLISGAGTLIMALLLVACKPSAEKLSEAEALKAELIEAKNNAENTYLDITDSSLKGTLDELAQKESVIENKDFSKMSNSMLEYYGPKMTELTTEYRGIQATLDAKLAEDNAKREAAQREAMINATIINNTDFMITEMMLHDLTSDAYSANLLDEGVTLAAGYTLVGVDLDIRIDSTQWEIVIKDDGGNSFTFVCGDFNQASRDGIFITLSYDKSAGGGVADIQNQ
;
A
#
# COMPACT_ATOMS: atom_id res chain seq x y z
N MET A 1 2.71 61.65 -86.73
CA MET A 1 2.94 61.92 -85.29
C MET A 1 2.53 60.70 -84.48
N LYS A 2 3.46 60.20 -83.65
CA LYS A 2 3.33 59.38 -82.42
C LYS A 2 2.61 58.01 -82.53
N SER A 3 3.24 56.83 -82.47
CA SER A 3 4.15 56.17 -81.48
C SER A 3 3.45 55.47 -80.30
N GLY A 4 3.71 54.16 -80.12
CA GLY A 4 3.57 53.38 -78.86
C GLY A 4 3.10 51.94 -79.11
N LYS A 5 3.92 50.90 -79.37
CA LYS A 5 4.89 50.11 -78.56
C LYS A 5 4.31 49.29 -77.37
N LEU A 6 4.47 47.95 -77.49
CA LEU A 6 4.78 46.90 -76.47
C LEU A 6 3.75 46.69 -75.34
N ILE A 7 3.48 45.49 -74.81
CA ILE A 7 4.39 44.59 -74.08
C ILE A 7 3.80 43.16 -73.99
N SER A 8 4.67 42.17 -74.17
CA SER A 8 4.55 40.75 -73.80
C SER A 8 4.49 40.54 -72.28
N GLY A 9 3.63 39.65 -71.78
CA GLY A 9 3.70 39.14 -70.39
C GLY A 9 2.89 37.84 -70.26
N ALA A 10 3.54 36.69 -70.39
CA ALA A 10 4.10 35.92 -69.28
C ALA A 10 3.00 35.28 -68.41
N GLY A 11 2.77 33.98 -68.66
CA GLY A 11 1.87 33.16 -67.89
C GLY A 11 2.29 33.10 -66.42
N THR A 12 1.31 33.26 -65.55
CA THR A 12 1.45 32.88 -64.14
C THR A 12 0.63 31.61 -63.97
N LEU A 13 1.27 30.47 -64.23
CA LEU A 13 0.75 29.17 -63.83
C LEU A 13 0.79 29.17 -62.29
N ILE A 14 -0.38 29.30 -61.66
CA ILE A 14 -0.55 29.18 -60.22
C ILE A 14 -0.06 27.79 -59.83
N MET A 15 1.15 27.75 -59.27
CA MET A 15 1.71 26.55 -58.66
C MET A 15 0.96 26.34 -57.34
N ALA A 16 -0.19 25.71 -57.44
CA ALA A 16 -0.87 25.10 -56.30
C ALA A 16 0.07 24.02 -55.78
N LEU A 17 0.94 24.40 -54.83
CA LEU A 17 1.62 23.47 -53.94
C LEU A 17 0.50 22.70 -53.21
N LEU A 18 0.17 21.54 -53.79
CA LEU A 18 -0.58 20.50 -53.13
C LEU A 18 0.19 20.19 -51.85
N LEU A 19 -0.31 20.68 -50.72
CA LEU A 19 -0.13 20.02 -49.43
C LEU A 19 -0.86 18.68 -49.53
N VAL A 20 -0.33 17.76 -50.35
CA VAL A 20 -0.64 16.34 -50.19
C VAL A 20 -0.11 16.03 -48.81
N ALA A 21 -1.03 15.86 -47.86
CA ALA A 21 -0.72 15.10 -46.67
C ALA A 21 -0.23 13.73 -47.16
N CYS A 22 1.08 13.58 -47.29
CA CYS A 22 1.68 12.29 -47.62
C CYS A 22 1.20 11.34 -46.55
N LYS A 23 0.36 10.38 -46.94
CA LYS A 23 -0.04 9.27 -46.08
C LYS A 23 1.22 8.62 -45.50
N PRO A 24 1.14 8.09 -44.28
CA PRO A 24 2.30 7.48 -43.67
C PRO A 24 2.67 6.21 -44.46
N SER A 25 3.94 5.84 -44.44
CA SER A 25 4.34 4.52 -44.94
C SER A 25 3.71 3.45 -44.04
N ALA A 26 3.37 2.29 -44.62
CA ALA A 26 2.78 1.19 -43.87
C ALA A 26 3.65 0.75 -42.68
N GLU A 27 4.97 0.76 -42.87
CA GLU A 27 5.96 0.46 -41.83
C GLU A 27 5.89 1.46 -40.67
N LYS A 28 5.88 2.77 -40.96
CA LYS A 28 5.84 3.81 -39.91
C LYS A 28 4.50 3.86 -39.19
N LEU A 29 3.40 3.61 -39.91
CA LEU A 29 2.09 3.49 -39.30
C LEU A 29 2.04 2.30 -38.33
N SER A 30 2.52 1.14 -38.76
CA SER A 30 2.56 -0.07 -37.93
C SER A 30 3.44 0.12 -36.68
N GLU A 31 4.59 0.77 -36.81
CA GLU A 31 5.48 1.11 -35.69
C GLU A 31 4.77 2.00 -34.67
N ALA A 32 4.11 3.06 -35.14
CA ALA A 32 3.39 3.99 -34.27
C ALA A 32 2.19 3.34 -33.58
N GLU A 33 1.44 2.47 -34.27
CA GLU A 33 0.33 1.72 -33.67
C GLU A 33 0.80 0.73 -32.61
N ALA A 34 1.94 0.06 -32.83
CA ALA A 34 2.54 -0.81 -31.82
C ALA A 34 2.94 -0.04 -30.56
N LEU A 35 3.61 1.11 -30.71
CA LEU A 35 3.97 1.98 -29.60
C LEU A 35 2.75 2.49 -28.82
N LYS A 36 1.65 2.80 -29.53
CA LYS A 36 0.39 3.21 -28.88
C LYS A 36 -0.23 2.08 -28.07
N ALA A 37 -0.22 0.86 -28.61
CA ALA A 37 -0.70 -0.32 -27.88
C ALA A 37 0.13 -0.57 -26.61
N GLU A 38 1.45 -0.48 -26.69
CA GLU A 38 2.33 -0.61 -25.52
C GLU A 38 2.08 0.46 -24.46
N LEU A 39 1.83 1.71 -24.88
CA LEU A 39 1.49 2.80 -23.97
C LEU A 39 0.17 2.52 -23.23
N ILE A 40 -0.86 2.10 -23.96
CA ILE A 40 -2.18 1.77 -23.38
C ILE A 40 -2.05 0.61 -22.38
N GLU A 41 -1.27 -0.41 -22.71
CA GLU A 41 -1.01 -1.53 -21.79
C GLU A 41 -0.30 -1.07 -20.53
N ALA A 42 0.78 -0.27 -20.65
CA ALA A 42 1.51 0.26 -19.51
C ALA A 42 0.64 1.15 -18.62
N LYS A 43 -0.20 2.00 -19.21
CA LYS A 43 -1.20 2.82 -18.51
C LYS A 43 -2.18 1.95 -17.74
N ASN A 44 -2.82 1.00 -18.40
CA ASN A 44 -3.84 0.16 -17.79
C ASN A 44 -3.28 -0.65 -16.62
N ASN A 45 -2.07 -1.19 -16.76
CA ASN A 45 -1.43 -1.91 -15.66
C ASN A 45 -1.25 -0.98 -14.44
N ALA A 46 -0.70 0.21 -14.64
CA ALA A 46 -0.44 1.14 -13.54
C ALA A 46 -1.74 1.63 -12.89
N GLU A 47 -2.73 2.03 -13.69
CA GLU A 47 -4.01 2.52 -13.17
C GLU A 47 -4.79 1.42 -12.45
N ASN A 48 -4.78 0.18 -12.95
CA ASN A 48 -5.45 -0.94 -12.29
C ASN A 48 -4.76 -1.30 -10.96
N THR A 49 -3.43 -1.42 -10.94
CA THR A 49 -2.71 -1.68 -9.68
C THR A 49 -2.92 -0.56 -8.67
N TYR A 50 -3.01 0.69 -9.13
CA TYR A 50 -3.33 1.82 -8.25
C TYR A 50 -4.72 1.71 -7.61
N LEU A 51 -5.71 1.14 -8.29
CA LEU A 51 -7.05 0.92 -7.71
C LEU A 51 -7.05 -0.19 -6.64
N ASP A 52 -6.05 -1.07 -6.65
CA ASP A 52 -5.92 -2.20 -5.72
C ASP A 52 -5.12 -1.88 -4.45
N ILE A 53 -4.48 -0.70 -4.38
CA ILE A 53 -3.71 -0.25 -3.22
C ILE A 53 -4.47 0.81 -2.41
N THR A 54 -4.15 0.91 -1.12
CA THR A 54 -4.74 1.92 -0.22
C THR A 54 -4.04 3.28 -0.26
N ASP A 55 -2.81 3.32 -0.78
CA ASP A 55 -1.96 4.51 -0.86
C ASP A 55 -2.42 5.45 -2.00
N SER A 56 -2.72 6.71 -1.65
CA SER A 56 -3.15 7.73 -2.62
C SER A 56 -2.03 8.68 -3.08
N SER A 57 -0.79 8.47 -2.66
CA SER A 57 0.33 9.41 -2.88
C SER A 57 0.73 9.54 -4.36
N LEU A 58 0.48 8.50 -5.17
CA LEU A 58 0.83 8.48 -6.59
C LEU A 58 -0.28 9.00 -7.51
N LYS A 59 -1.43 9.39 -6.97
CA LYS A 59 -2.55 9.91 -7.75
C LYS A 59 -2.14 11.11 -8.62
N GLY A 60 -1.44 12.08 -8.04
CA GLY A 60 -1.02 13.27 -8.76
C GLY A 60 -0.12 12.95 -9.95
N THR A 61 0.81 12.01 -9.77
CA THR A 61 1.70 11.57 -10.86
C THR A 61 0.93 10.85 -11.96
N LEU A 62 0.00 9.95 -11.62
CA LEU A 62 -0.85 9.29 -12.61
C LEU A 62 -1.74 10.29 -13.38
N ASP A 63 -2.30 11.28 -12.69
CA ASP A 63 -3.08 12.36 -13.33
C ASP A 63 -2.22 13.18 -14.31
N GLU A 64 -0.96 13.47 -13.97
CA GLU A 64 -0.02 14.15 -14.87
C GLU A 64 0.31 13.30 -16.11
N LEU A 65 0.51 11.99 -15.94
CA LEU A 65 0.75 11.08 -17.07
C LEU A 65 -0.48 11.00 -17.99
N ALA A 66 -1.67 10.89 -17.42
CA ALA A 66 -2.92 10.88 -18.17
C ALA A 66 -3.11 12.18 -18.97
N GLN A 67 -2.73 13.33 -18.40
CA GLN A 67 -2.74 14.60 -19.13
C GLN A 67 -1.78 14.60 -20.33
N LYS A 68 -0.55 14.11 -20.16
CA LYS A 68 0.41 14.00 -21.26
C LYS A 68 -0.09 13.03 -22.35
N GLU A 69 -0.67 11.90 -21.93
CA GLU A 69 -1.21 10.85 -22.81
C GLU A 69 -2.43 11.31 -23.61
N SER A 70 -3.27 12.20 -23.06
CA SER A 70 -4.44 12.76 -23.76
C SER A 70 -4.10 13.42 -25.11
N VAL A 71 -2.85 13.87 -25.30
CA VAL A 71 -2.34 14.44 -26.55
C VAL A 71 -2.18 13.37 -27.64
N ILE A 72 -2.16 12.09 -27.28
CA ILE A 72 -1.91 10.92 -28.14
C ILE A 72 -3.16 10.05 -28.26
N GLU A 73 -3.93 9.88 -27.19
CA GLU A 73 -5.05 8.92 -27.07
C GLU A 73 -6.00 8.97 -28.29
N ASN A 74 -6.46 10.16 -28.66
CA ASN A 74 -7.45 10.38 -29.71
C ASN A 74 -6.84 10.65 -31.10
N LYS A 75 -5.53 10.44 -31.26
CA LYS A 75 -4.86 10.62 -32.55
C LYS A 75 -5.08 9.44 -33.47
N ASP A 76 -5.50 9.75 -34.71
CA ASP A 76 -5.59 8.83 -35.83
C ASP A 76 -4.29 8.90 -36.65
N PHE A 77 -3.37 7.99 -36.36
CA PHE A 77 -2.04 7.94 -37.00
C PHE A 77 -2.11 7.67 -38.50
N SER A 78 -3.18 7.04 -39.00
CA SER A 78 -3.37 6.78 -40.44
C SER A 78 -3.53 8.06 -41.27
N LYS A 79 -3.88 9.18 -40.61
CA LYS A 79 -4.07 10.51 -41.21
C LYS A 79 -2.85 11.42 -41.07
N MET A 80 -1.74 10.92 -40.52
CA MET A 80 -0.54 11.70 -40.24
C MET A 80 0.58 11.48 -41.25
N SER A 81 1.47 12.47 -41.39
CA SER A 81 2.71 12.29 -42.15
C SER A 81 3.74 11.47 -41.37
N ASN A 82 4.70 10.85 -42.06
CA ASN A 82 5.83 10.16 -41.42
C ASN A 82 6.55 11.04 -40.39
N SER A 83 6.78 12.32 -40.70
CA SER A 83 7.43 13.27 -39.78
C SER A 83 6.66 13.48 -38.48
N MET A 84 5.32 13.42 -38.53
CA MET A 84 4.48 13.52 -37.34
C MET A 84 4.52 12.22 -36.54
N LEU A 85 4.58 11.07 -37.21
CA LEU A 85 4.77 9.78 -36.53
C LEU A 85 6.14 9.70 -35.83
N GLU A 86 7.20 10.19 -36.48
CA GLU A 86 8.54 10.31 -35.90
C GLU A 86 8.59 11.27 -34.70
N TYR A 87 7.71 12.27 -34.66
CA TYR A 87 7.55 13.14 -33.49
C TYR A 87 6.84 12.46 -32.33
N TYR A 88 5.80 11.65 -32.61
CA TYR A 88 5.02 10.99 -31.57
C TYR A 88 5.68 9.72 -31.02
N GLY A 89 6.46 9.00 -31.82
CA GLY A 89 7.16 7.77 -31.40
C GLY A 89 7.92 7.93 -30.08
N PRO A 90 8.88 8.87 -29.98
CA PRO A 90 9.63 9.11 -28.75
C PRO A 90 8.77 9.47 -27.55
N LYS A 91 7.68 10.23 -27.76
CA LYS A 91 6.75 10.60 -26.68
C LYS A 91 5.98 9.41 -26.13
N MET A 92 5.55 8.50 -27.01
CA MET A 92 4.93 7.25 -26.58
C MET A 92 5.93 6.40 -25.80
N THR A 93 7.17 6.25 -26.30
CA THR A 93 8.23 5.51 -25.59
C THR A 93 8.54 6.11 -24.21
N GLU A 94 8.63 7.44 -24.12
CA GLU A 94 8.85 8.16 -22.86
C GLU A 94 7.71 7.91 -21.87
N LEU A 95 6.46 8.11 -22.29
CA LEU A 95 5.29 7.88 -21.44
C LEU A 95 5.17 6.42 -21.01
N THR A 96 5.39 5.47 -21.92
CA THR A 96 5.42 4.03 -21.59
C THR A 96 6.46 3.74 -20.52
N THR A 97 7.63 4.38 -20.60
CA THR A 97 8.70 4.22 -19.61
C THR A 97 8.30 4.85 -18.27
N GLU A 98 7.69 6.03 -18.27
CA GLU A 98 7.19 6.69 -17.06
C GLU A 98 6.11 5.82 -16.37
N TYR A 99 5.12 5.30 -17.10
CA TYR A 99 4.11 4.39 -16.57
C TYR A 99 4.72 3.10 -16.01
N ARG A 100 5.65 2.46 -16.73
CA ARG A 100 6.36 1.26 -16.24
C ARG A 100 7.21 1.54 -15.01
N GLY A 101 7.78 2.74 -14.89
CA GLY A 101 8.51 3.16 -13.68
C GLY A 101 7.59 3.29 -12.47
N ILE A 102 6.40 3.85 -12.66
CA ILE A 102 5.38 3.94 -11.60
C ILE A 102 4.84 2.56 -11.25
N GLN A 103 4.61 1.68 -12.23
CA GLN A 103 4.16 0.30 -12.02
C GLN A 103 5.00 -0.42 -10.96
N ALA A 104 6.33 -0.36 -11.07
CA ALA A 104 7.21 -1.03 -10.12
C ALA A 104 7.04 -0.51 -8.67
N THR A 105 6.71 0.77 -8.51
CA THR A 105 6.43 1.37 -7.20
C THR A 105 5.06 0.93 -6.68
N LEU A 106 4.06 0.87 -7.56
CA LEU A 106 2.72 0.39 -7.22
C LEU A 106 2.73 -1.08 -6.82
N ASP A 107 3.47 -1.93 -7.55
CA ASP A 107 3.63 -3.35 -7.22
C ASP A 107 4.27 -3.56 -5.85
N ALA A 108 5.28 -2.76 -5.51
CA ALA A 108 5.90 -2.80 -4.19
C ALA A 108 4.91 -2.44 -3.07
N LYS A 109 4.08 -1.41 -3.29
CA LYS A 109 3.04 -1.01 -2.34
C LYS A 109 1.94 -2.06 -2.22
N LEU A 110 1.51 -2.64 -3.34
CA LEU A 110 0.53 -3.72 -3.34
C LEU A 110 1.05 -4.93 -2.57
N ALA A 111 2.32 -5.29 -2.72
CA ALA A 111 2.96 -6.35 -1.94
C ALA A 111 2.99 -6.03 -0.44
N GLU A 112 3.28 -4.78 -0.06
CA GLU A 112 3.23 -4.32 1.34
C GLU A 112 1.81 -4.40 1.92
N ASP A 113 0.81 -3.89 1.20
CA ASP A 113 -0.60 -3.94 1.61
C ASP A 113 -1.09 -5.40 1.74
N ASN A 114 -0.70 -6.28 0.82
CA ASN A 114 -0.94 -7.71 0.91
C ASN A 114 -0.33 -8.31 2.18
N ALA A 115 0.94 -8.04 2.45
CA ALA A 115 1.64 -8.57 3.63
C ALA A 115 0.99 -8.08 4.93
N LYS A 116 0.55 -6.82 4.99
CA LYS A 116 -0.20 -6.28 6.15
C LYS A 116 -1.55 -6.99 6.33
N ARG A 117 -2.29 -7.22 5.23
CA ARG A 117 -3.56 -7.96 5.30
C ARG A 117 -3.37 -9.39 5.76
N GLU A 118 -2.35 -10.07 5.25
CA GLU A 118 -2.02 -11.44 5.67
C GLU A 118 -1.55 -11.50 7.13
N ALA A 119 -0.79 -10.51 7.59
CA ALA A 119 -0.41 -10.38 9.00
C ALA A 119 -1.64 -10.18 9.90
N ALA A 120 -2.53 -9.25 9.54
CA ALA A 120 -3.76 -9.00 10.29
C ALA A 120 -4.71 -10.21 10.32
N GLN A 121 -4.67 -11.09 9.31
CA GLN A 121 -5.42 -12.35 9.32
C GLN A 121 -4.82 -13.40 10.27
N ARG A 122 -3.55 -13.24 10.64
CA ARG A 122 -2.87 -14.08 11.64
C ARG A 122 -2.95 -13.50 13.04
N GLU A 123 -3.55 -12.34 13.20
CA GLU A 123 -3.79 -11.68 14.47
C GLU A 123 -5.27 -11.81 14.82
N ALA A 124 -5.56 -11.99 16.10
CA ALA A 124 -6.91 -12.22 16.53
C ALA A 124 -7.12 -11.57 17.88
N MET A 125 -7.93 -10.51 17.88
CA MET A 125 -8.23 -9.75 19.08
C MET A 125 -9.06 -10.58 20.06
N ILE A 126 -8.64 -10.59 21.32
CA ILE A 126 -9.35 -11.24 22.43
C ILE A 126 -9.59 -10.18 23.51
N ASN A 127 -10.86 -9.95 23.84
CA ASN A 127 -11.20 -9.09 24.97
C ASN A 127 -10.96 -9.85 26.29
N ALA A 128 -10.23 -9.24 27.20
CA ALA A 128 -9.84 -9.84 28.46
C ALA A 128 -10.21 -8.95 29.64
N THR A 129 -10.55 -9.61 30.75
CA THR A 129 -10.65 -9.02 32.08
C THR A 129 -9.55 -9.63 32.94
N ILE A 130 -8.62 -8.80 33.42
CA ILE A 130 -7.45 -9.24 34.18
C ILE A 130 -7.68 -9.00 35.67
N ILE A 131 -7.59 -10.06 36.46
CA ILE A 131 -7.76 -10.05 37.91
C ILE A 131 -6.38 -10.16 38.54
N ASN A 132 -5.97 -9.12 39.27
CA ASN A 132 -4.74 -9.15 40.05
C ASN A 132 -4.99 -9.87 41.38
N ASN A 133 -4.82 -11.19 41.39
CA ASN A 133 -4.88 -12.02 42.60
C ASN A 133 -3.49 -12.21 43.24
N THR A 134 -2.60 -11.24 43.07
CA THR A 134 -1.27 -11.19 43.68
C THR A 134 -1.23 -10.13 44.78
N ASP A 135 -0.12 -10.09 45.52
CA ASP A 135 0.15 -9.02 46.50
C ASP A 135 0.81 -7.79 45.86
N PHE A 136 1.00 -7.76 44.53
CA PHE A 136 1.73 -6.71 43.84
C PHE A 136 0.86 -5.50 43.51
N MET A 137 1.47 -4.30 43.58
CA MET A 137 0.95 -3.11 42.92
C MET A 137 1.56 -3.03 41.52
N ILE A 138 0.78 -3.36 40.50
CA ILE A 138 1.29 -3.45 39.13
C ILE A 138 1.30 -2.06 38.50
N THR A 139 2.46 -1.64 38.01
CA THR A 139 2.68 -0.34 37.36
C THR A 139 2.88 -0.45 35.84
N GLU A 140 3.36 -1.60 35.37
CA GLU A 140 3.47 -1.94 33.95
C GLU A 140 3.04 -3.40 33.78
N MET A 141 2.35 -3.71 32.69
CA MET A 141 1.93 -5.07 32.32
C MET A 141 2.02 -5.24 30.81
N MET A 142 2.73 -6.26 30.34
CA MET A 142 2.87 -6.56 28.91
C MET A 142 2.60 -8.04 28.68
N LEU A 143 1.98 -8.36 27.55
CA LEU A 143 1.93 -9.71 27.03
C LEU A 143 3.20 -9.97 26.22
N HIS A 144 3.88 -11.07 26.50
CA HIS A 144 5.04 -11.53 25.77
C HIS A 144 4.69 -12.82 25.04
N ASP A 145 4.77 -12.80 23.72
CA ASP A 145 4.66 -13.97 22.86
C ASP A 145 6.03 -14.64 22.73
N LEU A 146 6.19 -15.76 23.43
CA LEU A 146 7.43 -16.53 23.45
C LEU A 146 7.73 -17.23 22.13
N THR A 147 6.74 -17.40 21.25
CA THR A 147 6.93 -18.06 19.96
C THR A 147 7.60 -17.11 18.95
N SER A 148 7.27 -15.81 19.00
CA SER A 148 7.91 -14.77 18.18
C SER A 148 8.95 -13.92 18.90
N ASP A 149 9.10 -14.05 20.22
CA ASP A 149 9.91 -13.14 21.04
C ASP A 149 9.46 -11.67 20.90
N ALA A 150 8.14 -11.46 20.96
CA ALA A 150 7.50 -10.15 20.72
C ALA A 150 6.67 -9.72 21.93
N TYR A 151 6.79 -8.45 22.31
CA TYR A 151 6.06 -7.86 23.43
C TYR A 151 4.93 -6.94 22.94
N SER A 152 3.79 -6.98 23.61
CA SER A 152 2.74 -5.99 23.45
C SER A 152 3.18 -4.62 24.00
N ALA A 153 2.41 -3.58 23.67
CA ALA A 153 2.42 -2.36 24.46
C ALA A 153 1.98 -2.63 25.91
N ASN A 154 2.21 -1.65 26.80
CA ASN A 154 1.69 -1.72 28.16
C ASN A 154 0.16 -1.82 28.11
N LEU A 155 -0.39 -2.85 28.77
CA LEU A 155 -1.81 -3.12 28.89
C LEU A 155 -2.49 -2.18 29.91
N LEU A 156 -1.70 -1.48 30.72
CA LEU A 156 -2.17 -0.40 31.57
C LEU A 156 -2.06 0.94 30.82
N ASP A 157 -3.13 1.73 30.90
CA ASP A 157 -3.11 3.12 30.44
C ASP A 157 -2.06 3.95 31.19
N GLU A 158 -1.63 5.05 30.59
CA GLU A 158 -0.60 5.91 31.17
C GLU A 158 -1.00 6.42 32.56
N GLY A 159 -0.13 6.13 33.56
CA GLY A 159 -0.35 6.53 34.96
C GLY A 159 -1.36 5.67 35.73
N VAL A 160 -1.92 4.62 35.11
CA VAL A 160 -2.79 3.65 35.79
C VAL A 160 -1.96 2.57 36.46
N THR A 161 -2.33 2.24 37.70
CA THR A 161 -1.79 1.09 38.41
C THR A 161 -2.90 0.11 38.76
N LEU A 162 -2.58 -1.18 38.74
CA LEU A 162 -3.50 -2.25 39.12
C LEU A 162 -3.11 -2.79 40.50
N ALA A 163 -3.81 -2.33 41.53
CA ALA A 163 -3.58 -2.73 42.91
C ALA A 163 -3.94 -4.22 43.16
N ALA A 164 -3.36 -4.79 44.22
CA ALA A 164 -3.68 -6.13 44.69
C ALA A 164 -5.18 -6.31 44.95
N GLY A 165 -5.79 -7.37 44.41
CA GLY A 165 -7.21 -7.69 44.51
C GLY A 165 -8.13 -6.92 43.55
N TYR A 166 -7.59 -6.02 42.72
CA TYR A 166 -8.38 -5.24 41.76
C TYR A 166 -8.44 -5.94 40.40
N THR A 167 -9.39 -5.48 39.57
CA THR A 167 -9.65 -6.02 38.24
C THR A 167 -9.52 -4.91 37.20
N LEU A 168 -8.79 -5.20 36.13
CA LEU A 168 -8.70 -4.41 34.92
C LEU A 168 -9.66 -5.01 33.90
N VAL A 169 -10.58 -4.20 33.37
CA VAL A 169 -11.62 -4.64 32.43
C VAL A 169 -11.37 -4.03 31.05
N GLY A 170 -11.81 -4.73 29.99
CA GLY A 170 -11.77 -4.21 28.63
C GLY A 170 -10.36 -4.17 28.03
N VAL A 171 -9.50 -5.12 28.39
CA VAL A 171 -8.16 -5.23 27.81
C VAL A 171 -8.28 -5.95 26.47
N ASP A 172 -7.86 -5.31 25.39
CA ASP A 172 -7.78 -5.97 24.10
C ASP A 172 -6.39 -6.59 23.93
N LEU A 173 -6.35 -7.92 23.83
CA LEU A 173 -5.14 -8.69 23.59
C LEU A 173 -5.04 -9.03 22.11
N ASP A 174 -3.95 -8.62 21.49
CA ASP A 174 -3.61 -9.01 20.13
C ASP A 174 -2.83 -10.34 20.16
N ILE A 175 -3.51 -11.42 19.74
CA ILE A 175 -2.94 -12.77 19.78
C ILE A 175 -2.64 -13.24 18.38
N ARG A 176 -1.39 -13.63 18.16
CA ARG A 176 -0.97 -14.27 16.92
C ARG A 176 -1.42 -15.75 16.90
N ILE A 177 -2.22 -16.13 15.91
CA ILE A 177 -2.88 -17.45 15.83
C ILE A 177 -1.93 -18.63 15.60
N ASP A 178 -0.70 -18.37 15.14
CA ASP A 178 0.33 -19.39 14.93
C ASP A 178 1.29 -19.51 16.12
N SER A 179 1.13 -18.66 17.14
CA SER A 179 1.86 -18.77 18.40
C SER A 179 1.29 -19.83 19.31
N THR A 180 2.13 -20.37 20.19
CA THR A 180 1.77 -21.50 21.06
C THR A 180 2.09 -21.28 22.53
N GLN A 181 2.84 -20.22 22.86
CA GLN A 181 3.33 -19.94 24.21
C GLN A 181 3.35 -18.44 24.47
N TRP A 182 2.83 -18.05 25.63
CA TRP A 182 2.77 -16.66 26.08
C TRP A 182 3.04 -16.57 27.57
N GLU A 183 3.50 -15.40 27.98
CA GLU A 183 3.61 -15.00 29.37
C GLU A 183 3.19 -13.55 29.55
N ILE A 184 2.69 -13.20 30.75
CA ILE A 184 2.47 -11.82 31.14
C ILE A 184 3.67 -11.39 31.98
N VAL A 185 4.32 -10.30 31.56
CA VAL A 185 5.41 -9.67 32.30
C VAL A 185 4.85 -8.42 32.98
N ILE A 186 4.98 -8.37 34.30
CA ILE A 186 4.58 -7.20 35.07
C ILE A 186 5.79 -6.51 35.67
N LYS A 187 5.60 -5.26 36.05
CA LYS A 187 6.49 -4.51 36.93
C LYS A 187 5.73 -4.01 38.14
N ASP A 188 6.32 -4.13 39.32
CA ASP A 188 5.75 -3.59 40.55
C ASP A 188 6.11 -2.10 40.76
N ASP A 189 5.63 -1.51 41.84
CA ASP A 189 5.93 -0.14 42.27
C ASP A 189 7.37 0.05 42.78
N GLY A 190 8.05 -1.05 43.12
CA GLY A 190 9.48 -1.10 43.41
C GLY A 190 10.38 -1.20 42.17
N GLY A 191 9.79 -1.36 40.97
CA GLY A 191 10.50 -1.55 39.71
C GLY A 191 10.99 -2.97 39.44
N ASN A 192 10.57 -3.96 40.24
CA ASN A 192 10.90 -5.37 40.04
C ASN A 192 10.00 -5.98 38.97
N SER A 193 10.59 -6.83 38.12
CA SER A 193 9.84 -7.54 37.07
C SER A 193 9.50 -8.96 37.50
N PHE A 194 8.28 -9.39 37.17
CA PHE A 194 7.79 -10.75 37.42
C PHE A 194 7.08 -11.30 36.19
N THR A 195 7.19 -12.61 36.00
CA THR A 195 6.66 -13.31 34.83
C THR A 195 5.58 -14.29 35.24
N PHE A 196 4.51 -14.33 34.45
CA PHE A 196 3.33 -15.16 34.66
C PHE A 196 3.07 -16.00 33.42
N VAL A 197 3.29 -17.31 33.53
CA VAL A 197 3.04 -18.24 32.41
C VAL A 197 1.55 -18.26 32.11
N CYS A 198 1.18 -18.06 30.84
CA CYS A 198 -0.21 -18.07 30.39
C CYS A 198 -0.66 -19.46 29.92
N GLY A 199 -1.97 -19.67 29.93
CA GLY A 199 -2.61 -20.75 29.18
C GLY A 199 -2.55 -20.53 27.65
N ASP A 200 -3.11 -21.46 26.90
CA ASP A 200 -3.17 -21.38 25.43
C ASP A 200 -4.28 -20.45 24.96
N PHE A 201 -3.92 -19.28 24.44
CA PHE A 201 -4.88 -18.31 23.88
C PHE A 201 -5.56 -18.82 22.60
N ASN A 202 -5.07 -19.88 21.94
CA ASN A 202 -5.79 -20.48 20.81
C ASN A 202 -7.07 -21.21 21.25
N GLN A 203 -7.19 -21.58 22.52
CA GLN A 203 -8.39 -22.18 23.10
C GLN A 203 -9.34 -21.14 23.74
N ALA A 204 -8.96 -19.87 23.71
CA ALA A 204 -9.72 -18.80 24.32
C ALA A 204 -10.95 -18.42 23.47
N SER A 205 -12.05 -18.10 24.16
CA SER A 205 -13.28 -17.60 23.55
C SER A 205 -13.09 -16.21 22.97
N ARG A 206 -13.73 -15.96 21.83
CA ARG A 206 -13.78 -14.60 21.21
C ARG A 206 -14.81 -13.69 21.86
N ASP A 207 -15.75 -14.25 22.63
CA ASP A 207 -16.74 -13.48 23.38
C ASP A 207 -16.12 -12.83 24.63
N GLY A 208 -14.91 -13.25 25.01
CA GLY A 208 -14.10 -12.68 26.07
C GLY A 208 -13.52 -13.74 27.00
N ILE A 209 -12.49 -13.35 27.75
CA ILE A 209 -11.84 -14.19 28.76
C ILE A 209 -11.63 -13.45 30.09
N PHE A 210 -11.42 -14.23 31.14
CA PHE A 210 -10.86 -13.80 32.41
C PHE A 210 -9.43 -14.32 32.52
N ILE A 211 -8.52 -13.47 32.97
CA ILE A 211 -7.12 -13.83 33.26
C ILE A 211 -6.87 -13.57 34.74
N THR A 212 -6.63 -14.62 35.52
CA THR A 212 -6.31 -14.47 36.95
C THR A 212 -4.81 -14.61 37.17
N LEU A 213 -4.17 -13.52 37.60
CA LEU A 213 -2.75 -13.51 37.94
C LEU A 213 -2.56 -14.00 39.37
N SER A 214 -1.83 -15.10 39.56
CA SER A 214 -1.47 -15.64 40.87
C SER A 214 0.04 -15.84 40.94
N TYR A 215 0.64 -15.50 42.09
CA TYR A 215 2.10 -15.60 42.28
C TYR A 215 2.43 -16.46 43.50
N ASP A 216 3.22 -17.51 43.29
CA ASP A 216 3.74 -18.35 44.37
C ASP A 216 5.15 -17.87 44.75
N LYS A 217 5.26 -17.19 45.89
CA LYS A 217 6.55 -16.69 46.43
C LYS A 217 7.51 -17.83 46.77
N SER A 218 7.01 -19.01 47.14
CA SER A 218 7.82 -20.18 47.48
C SER A 218 8.43 -20.84 46.25
N ALA A 219 7.66 -20.90 45.15
CA ALA A 219 8.12 -21.42 43.87
C ALA A 219 8.87 -20.37 43.02
N GLY A 220 8.71 -19.08 43.33
CA GLY A 220 9.30 -17.97 42.59
C GLY A 220 8.70 -17.81 41.18
N GLY A 221 7.44 -18.19 41.00
CA GLY A 221 6.78 -18.23 39.69
C GLY A 221 5.35 -17.72 39.72
N GLY A 222 4.97 -17.00 38.66
CA GLY A 222 3.61 -16.55 38.42
C GLY A 222 2.87 -17.43 37.42
N VAL A 223 1.55 -17.53 37.58
CA VAL A 223 0.64 -18.18 36.62
C VAL A 223 -0.48 -17.19 36.29
N ALA A 224 -0.80 -17.09 35.00
CA ALA A 224 -1.94 -16.38 34.46
C ALA A 224 -2.97 -17.41 33.98
N ASP A 225 -3.94 -17.73 34.83
CA ASP A 225 -4.99 -18.71 34.53
C ASP A 225 -6.05 -18.08 33.61
N ILE A 226 -6.31 -18.72 32.47
CA ILE A 226 -7.24 -18.23 31.44
C ILE A 226 -8.55 -19.01 31.54
N GLN A 227 -9.65 -18.29 31.67
CA GLN A 227 -11.00 -18.85 31.71
C GLN A 227 -11.88 -18.14 30.68
N ASN A 228 -12.63 -18.90 29.89
CA ASN A 228 -13.61 -18.34 28.97
C ASN A 228 -14.78 -17.74 29.76
N GLN A 229 -15.31 -16.60 29.29
CA GLN A 229 -16.54 -16.01 29.83
C GLN A 229 -17.76 -16.90 29.59
#